data_AF-A0A947YZU3-F1
#
_entry.id   AF-A0A947YZU3-F1
#
_cell.length_a   1.000
_cell.length_b   1.000
_cell.length_c   1.000
_cell.angle_alpha   90.00
_cell.angle_beta   90.00
_cell.angle_gamma   90.00
#
_symmetry.space_group_name_H-M   'P 1'
#
loop_
_entity.id
_entity.type
_entity.pdbx_description
1 polymer ?
#
loop_
_entity_poly.entity_id
_entity_poly.type
_entity_poly.pdbx_seq_one_letter_code
_entity_poly.pdbx_strand_id
1 'polypeptide(L)'
;MSSSSTIKTVSLASISNYSPEIIWFKFEIILGWQKNFDITAKLFQQYCDNRSGGLCKMYDRHVFGRQNEELAATWLEKAGYEVIDRNVKYQNSGEIDIVAKINNTLVFVEVRSRRNFRYGHPSESIEGSKMMKFLRAVRIFVSFRLRKIPDVEEIRLDVVTVNESGEIEHFPGCIENSDMWF
;
A
#
# COMPACT_ATOMS: atom_id res chain seq x y z
N MET A 1 -7.30 -34.40 6.62
CA MET A 1 -8.63 -34.18 6.01
C MET A 1 -8.75 -32.70 5.69
N SER A 2 -8.69 -32.38 4.39
CA SER A 2 -8.72 -31.02 3.84
C SER A 2 -10.15 -30.46 3.92
N SER A 3 -10.35 -29.37 4.65
CA SER A 3 -11.60 -28.60 4.67
C SER A 3 -11.57 -27.60 3.50
N SER A 4 -12.05 -28.07 2.34
CA SER A 4 -12.28 -27.24 1.17
C SER A 4 -13.38 -26.21 1.47
N SER A 5 -13.01 -24.94 1.66
CA SER A 5 -13.97 -23.84 1.79
C SER A 5 -14.65 -23.61 0.46
N THR A 6 -15.89 -24.09 0.30
CA THR A 6 -16.74 -23.85 -0.85
C THR A 6 -16.93 -22.35 -1.04
N ILE A 7 -16.22 -21.77 -2.03
CA ILE A 7 -16.47 -20.41 -2.50
C ILE A 7 -17.88 -20.44 -3.10
N LYS A 8 -18.84 -19.77 -2.43
CA LYS A 8 -20.17 -19.54 -3.02
C LYS A 8 -19.97 -18.66 -4.25
N THR A 9 -20.16 -19.22 -5.44
CA THR A 9 -20.08 -18.51 -6.71
C THR A 9 -21.19 -17.45 -6.74
N VAL A 10 -20.82 -16.18 -6.69
CA VAL A 10 -21.76 -15.07 -6.91
C VAL A 10 -21.85 -14.86 -8.41
N SER A 11 -23.03 -15.08 -8.99
CA SER A 11 -23.28 -14.81 -10.40
C SER A 11 -23.22 -13.31 -10.68
N LEU A 12 -22.49 -12.90 -11.72
CA LEU A 12 -22.37 -11.50 -12.17
C LEU A 12 -23.75 -10.84 -12.43
N ALA A 13 -24.76 -11.63 -12.83
CA ALA A 13 -26.13 -11.15 -13.05
C ALA A 13 -26.82 -10.66 -11.76
N SER A 14 -26.38 -11.13 -10.59
CA SER A 14 -26.95 -10.72 -9.30
C SER A 14 -26.39 -9.42 -8.75
N ILE A 15 -25.36 -8.86 -9.39
CA ILE A 15 -24.63 -7.67 -8.93
C ILE A 15 -24.81 -6.46 -9.87
N SER A 16 -25.34 -6.68 -11.08
CA SER A 16 -25.42 -5.70 -12.16
C SER A 16 -26.33 -4.49 -11.90
N ASN A 17 -27.23 -4.59 -10.92
CA ASN A 17 -28.22 -3.57 -10.57
C ASN A 17 -27.81 -2.68 -9.39
N TYR A 18 -26.65 -2.93 -8.79
CA TYR A 18 -26.14 -2.12 -7.68
C TYR A 18 -25.31 -0.94 -8.19
N SER A 19 -25.30 0.15 -7.41
CA SER A 19 -24.41 1.27 -7.69
C SER A 19 -22.95 0.84 -7.52
N PRO A 20 -22.01 1.49 -8.24
CA PRO A 20 -20.58 1.27 -8.14
C PRO A 20 -20.03 1.01 -6.73
N GLU A 21 -20.46 1.83 -5.78
CA GLU A 21 -19.99 1.86 -4.40
C GLU A 21 -20.47 0.62 -3.63
N ILE A 22 -21.68 0.14 -3.93
CA ILE A 22 -22.28 -1.05 -3.31
C ILE A 22 -21.66 -2.33 -3.87
N ILE A 23 -21.26 -2.34 -5.15
CA ILE A 23 -20.56 -3.47 -5.77
C ILE A 23 -19.20 -3.66 -5.09
N TRP A 24 -18.43 -2.59 -4.94
CA TRP A 24 -17.16 -2.62 -4.22
C TRP A 24 -17.34 -3.17 -2.79
N PHE A 25 -18.29 -2.63 -2.04
CA PHE A 25 -18.57 -3.06 -0.66
C PHE A 25 -19.03 -4.52 -0.56
N LYS A 26 -19.82 -5.02 -1.52
CA LYS A 26 -20.24 -6.43 -1.56
C LYS A 26 -19.09 -7.39 -1.91
N PHE A 27 -18.15 -6.98 -2.77
CA PHE A 27 -16.94 -7.77 -3.03
C PHE A 27 -16.04 -7.85 -1.79
N GLU A 28 -15.94 -6.78 -1.01
CA GLU A 28 -15.21 -6.75 0.26
C GLU A 28 -15.80 -7.69 1.33
N ILE A 29 -17.13 -7.72 1.47
CA ILE A 29 -17.83 -8.55 2.47
C ILE A 29 -17.82 -10.04 2.08
N ILE A 30 -17.95 -10.36 0.79
CA ILE A 30 -18.12 -11.75 0.33
C ILE A 30 -16.80 -12.51 0.21
N LEU A 31 -15.70 -11.85 -0.17
CA LEU A 31 -14.44 -12.54 -0.51
C LEU A 31 -13.33 -12.43 0.54
N GLY A 32 -13.47 -11.55 1.54
CA GLY A 32 -12.50 -11.40 2.62
C GLY A 32 -11.20 -10.73 2.16
N TRP A 33 -10.97 -9.52 2.64
CA TRP A 33 -9.96 -8.53 2.21
C TRP A 33 -8.50 -9.02 2.06
N GLN A 34 -8.11 -10.14 2.68
CA GLN A 34 -6.71 -10.58 2.71
C GLN A 34 -6.40 -11.88 1.95
N LYS A 35 -7.36 -12.75 1.64
CA LYS A 35 -7.03 -14.12 1.19
C LYS A 35 -7.09 -14.37 -0.30
N ASN A 36 -7.78 -13.55 -1.09
CA ASN A 36 -8.02 -13.84 -2.52
C ASN A 36 -8.05 -12.58 -3.39
N PHE A 37 -7.13 -11.64 -3.16
CA PHE A 37 -7.06 -10.41 -3.96
C PHE A 37 -6.97 -10.69 -5.45
N ASP A 38 -6.18 -11.68 -5.89
CA ASP A 38 -6.04 -12.02 -7.30
C ASP A 38 -7.35 -12.49 -7.96
N ILE A 39 -8.21 -13.18 -7.20
CA ILE A 39 -9.52 -13.65 -7.70
C ILE A 39 -10.50 -12.48 -7.76
N THR A 40 -10.57 -11.69 -6.68
CA THR A 40 -11.39 -10.47 -6.62
C THR A 40 -10.98 -9.52 -7.75
N ALA A 41 -9.68 -9.41 -8.00
CA ALA A 41 -9.10 -8.60 -9.04
C ALA A 41 -9.54 -9.07 -10.44
N LYS A 42 -9.34 -10.35 -10.76
CA LYS A 42 -9.75 -10.91 -12.06
C LYS A 42 -11.24 -10.78 -12.34
N LEU A 43 -12.09 -11.02 -11.33
CA LEU A 43 -13.55 -10.89 -11.48
C LEU A 43 -13.97 -9.43 -11.68
N PHE A 44 -13.31 -8.50 -11.01
CA PHE A 44 -13.60 -7.07 -11.15
C PHE A 44 -13.09 -6.51 -12.48
N GLN A 45 -11.92 -6.95 -12.96
CA GLN A 45 -11.42 -6.62 -14.30
C GLN A 45 -12.41 -7.10 -15.36
N GLN A 46 -12.89 -8.35 -15.30
CA GLN A 46 -13.91 -8.86 -16.22
C GLN A 46 -15.22 -8.06 -16.17
N TYR A 47 -15.62 -7.56 -14.99
CA TYR A 47 -16.78 -6.68 -14.86
C TYR A 47 -16.54 -5.32 -15.54
N CYS A 48 -15.34 -4.76 -15.41
CA CYS A 48 -14.95 -3.47 -16.00
C CYS A 48 -14.69 -3.53 -17.51
N ASP A 49 -14.13 -4.62 -18.03
CA ASP A 49 -13.91 -4.83 -19.47
C ASP A 49 -15.24 -4.79 -20.25
N ASN A 50 -16.35 -5.09 -19.57
CA ASN A 50 -17.70 -5.03 -20.12
C ASN A 50 -18.42 -3.67 -19.91
N ARG A 51 -17.81 -2.70 -19.21
CA ARG A 51 -18.34 -1.33 -19.02
C ARG A 51 -17.22 -0.29 -18.81
N SER A 52 -17.04 0.61 -19.77
CA SER A 52 -16.16 1.78 -19.62
C SER A 52 -16.79 2.81 -18.64
N GLY A 53 -16.19 2.99 -17.46
CA GLY A 53 -16.71 3.89 -16.43
C GLY A 53 -15.74 4.16 -15.25
N GLY A 54 -16.13 5.04 -14.32
CA GLY A 54 -15.29 5.52 -13.21
C GLY A 54 -14.80 4.46 -12.23
N LEU A 55 -15.50 3.33 -12.10
CA LEU A 55 -15.06 2.17 -11.28
C LEU A 55 -13.76 1.56 -11.77
N CYS A 56 -13.62 1.36 -13.08
CA CYS A 56 -12.44 0.75 -13.67
C CYS A 56 -11.19 1.56 -13.30
N LYS A 57 -11.27 2.89 -13.46
CA LYS A 57 -10.18 3.81 -13.07
C LYS A 57 -9.84 3.80 -11.57
N MET A 58 -10.79 3.51 -10.69
CA MET A 58 -10.53 3.43 -9.25
C MET A 58 -9.85 2.10 -8.90
N TYR A 59 -10.34 1.01 -9.48
CA TYR A 59 -9.80 -0.32 -9.31
C TYR A 59 -8.39 -0.47 -9.89
N ASP A 60 -8.15 0.06 -11.10
CA ASP A 60 -6.83 0.08 -11.72
C ASP A 60 -5.82 0.78 -10.81
N ARG A 61 -6.22 1.89 -10.16
CA ARG A 61 -5.35 2.60 -9.19
C ARG A 61 -5.04 1.77 -7.95
N HIS A 62 -6.00 1.02 -7.42
CA HIS A 62 -5.78 0.18 -6.24
C HIS A 62 -4.87 -1.03 -6.55
N VAL A 63 -5.12 -1.71 -7.67
CA VAL A 63 -4.28 -2.82 -8.11
C VAL A 63 -2.87 -2.35 -8.43
N PHE A 64 -2.76 -1.23 -9.15
CA PHE A 64 -1.48 -0.62 -9.48
C PHE A 64 -0.72 -0.17 -8.23
N GLY A 65 -1.40 0.42 -7.25
CA GLY A 65 -0.80 0.76 -5.95
C GLY A 65 -0.18 -0.46 -5.26
N ARG A 66 -0.93 -1.55 -5.15
CA ARG A 66 -0.45 -2.78 -4.51
C ARG A 66 0.72 -3.43 -5.28
N GLN A 67 0.67 -3.42 -6.61
CA GLN A 67 1.77 -3.94 -7.43
C GLN A 67 3.05 -3.13 -7.21
N ASN A 68 2.93 -1.80 -7.11
CA ASN A 68 4.07 -0.92 -6.84
C ASN A 68 4.63 -1.13 -5.43
N GLU A 69 3.78 -1.35 -4.42
CA GLU A 69 4.22 -1.71 -3.07
C GLU A 69 4.99 -3.04 -3.04
N GLU A 70 4.54 -4.04 -3.80
CA GLU A 70 5.24 -5.33 -3.94
C GLU A 70 6.60 -5.17 -4.61
N LEU A 71 6.65 -4.38 -5.69
CA LEU A 71 7.88 -4.12 -6.43
C LEU A 71 8.88 -3.36 -5.55
N ALA A 72 8.41 -2.35 -4.81
CA ALA A 72 9.21 -1.58 -3.86
C ALA A 72 9.77 -2.46 -2.74
N ALA A 73 8.94 -3.33 -2.14
CA ALA A 73 9.39 -4.26 -1.11
C ALA A 73 10.46 -5.22 -1.64
N THR A 74 10.22 -5.83 -2.80
CA THR A 74 11.18 -6.74 -3.46
C THR A 74 12.50 -6.03 -3.79
N TRP A 75 12.43 -4.78 -4.21
CA TRP A 75 13.62 -3.98 -4.52
C TRP A 75 14.41 -3.65 -3.25
N LEU A 76 13.73 -3.26 -2.16
CA LEU A 76 14.36 -3.00 -0.86
C LEU A 76 15.07 -4.25 -0.33
N GLU A 77 14.44 -5.42 -0.42
CA GLU A 77 15.08 -6.69 -0.05
C GLU A 77 16.36 -6.95 -0.85
N LYS A 78 16.31 -6.76 -2.17
CA LYS A 78 17.49 -6.87 -3.05
C LYS A 78 18.56 -5.83 -2.75
N ALA A 79 18.18 -4.67 -2.23
CA ALA A 79 19.07 -3.60 -1.78
C ALA A 79 19.62 -3.84 -0.35
N GLY A 80 19.31 -4.98 0.28
CA GLY A 80 19.86 -5.37 1.58
C GLY A 80 19.01 -4.96 2.79
N TYR A 81 17.78 -4.52 2.57
CA TYR A 81 16.84 -4.23 3.65
C TYR A 81 16.14 -5.52 4.10
N GLU A 82 15.92 -5.66 5.40
CA GLU A 82 14.99 -6.63 5.97
C GLU A 82 13.59 -6.01 6.01
N VAL A 83 12.62 -6.57 5.27
CA VAL A 83 11.24 -6.10 5.33
C VAL A 83 10.56 -6.69 6.57
N ILE A 84 10.20 -5.82 7.53
CA ILE A 84 9.62 -6.18 8.83
C ILE A 84 8.10 -6.30 8.73
N ASP A 85 7.45 -5.34 8.08
CA ASP A 85 5.99 -5.29 7.95
C ASP A 85 5.59 -4.54 6.68
N ARG A 86 4.38 -4.78 6.19
CA ARG A 86 3.85 -4.15 4.97
C ARG A 86 2.38 -3.81 5.17
N ASN A 87 1.92 -2.74 4.54
CA ASN A 87 0.51 -2.32 4.59
C ASN A 87 0.01 -2.16 6.05
N VAL A 88 0.79 -1.50 6.92
CA VAL A 88 0.43 -1.30 8.33
C VAL A 88 -0.65 -0.23 8.43
N LYS A 89 -1.83 -0.61 8.91
CA LYS A 89 -3.00 0.30 8.98
C LYS A 89 -3.40 0.58 10.41
N TYR A 90 -3.60 1.85 10.71
CA TYR A 90 -4.19 2.32 11.97
C TYR A 90 -5.48 3.07 11.64
N GLN A 91 -6.60 2.56 12.18
CA GLN A 91 -7.93 3.13 11.93
C GLN A 91 -7.93 4.63 12.26
N ASN A 92 -8.34 5.45 11.29
CA ASN A 92 -8.38 6.93 11.34
C ASN A 92 -7.04 7.66 11.55
N SER A 93 -5.93 6.95 11.73
CA SER A 93 -4.62 7.53 12.04
C SER A 93 -3.67 7.53 10.86
N GLY A 94 -3.85 6.62 9.90
CA GLY A 94 -3.04 6.54 8.68
C GLY A 94 -2.55 5.13 8.40
N GLU A 95 -1.68 5.03 7.42
CA GLU A 95 -1.05 3.78 7.02
C GLU A 95 0.45 3.98 6.75
N ILE A 96 1.20 2.87 6.77
CA ILE A 96 2.61 2.79 6.42
C ILE A 96 2.70 1.69 5.36
N ASP A 97 3.22 2.01 4.18
CA ASP A 97 3.27 1.05 3.07
C ASP A 97 4.28 -0.06 3.37
N ILE A 98 5.49 0.29 3.80
CA ILE A 98 6.54 -0.66 4.16
C ILE A 98 7.28 -0.20 5.42
N VAL A 99 7.53 -1.15 6.33
CA VAL A 99 8.48 -1.01 7.44
C VAL A 99 9.62 -1.96 7.15
N ALA A 100 10.84 -1.43 7.09
CA ALA A 100 12.04 -2.20 6.80
C ALA A 100 13.17 -1.83 7.76
N LYS A 101 14.21 -2.63 7.83
CA LYS A 101 15.41 -2.36 8.62
C LYS A 101 16.65 -2.56 7.77
N ILE A 102 17.62 -1.67 7.91
CA ILE A 102 18.96 -1.82 7.32
C ILE A 102 19.99 -1.42 8.37
N ASN A 103 20.94 -2.31 8.65
CA ASN A 103 21.88 -2.15 9.77
C ASN A 103 21.11 -1.85 11.08
N ASN A 104 21.39 -0.72 11.74
CA ASN A 104 20.73 -0.31 12.98
C ASN A 104 19.64 0.76 12.75
N THR A 105 19.20 0.93 11.50
CA THR A 105 18.22 1.94 11.11
C THR A 105 16.88 1.29 10.78
N LEU A 106 15.83 1.68 11.50
CA LEU A 106 14.44 1.34 11.18
C LEU A 106 13.88 2.35 10.19
N VAL A 107 13.40 1.86 9.06
CA VAL A 107 13.00 2.66 7.91
C VAL A 107 11.50 2.52 7.66
N PHE A 108 10.81 3.64 7.63
CA PHE A 108 9.40 3.73 7.24
C PHE A 108 9.33 4.29 5.83
N VAL A 109 8.76 3.52 4.91
CA VAL A 109 8.75 3.86 3.48
C VAL A 109 7.33 4.14 3.04
N GLU A 110 7.15 5.29 2.41
CA GLU A 110 5.97 5.62 1.62
C GLU A 110 6.25 5.28 0.15
N VAL A 111 5.35 4.51 -0.49
CA VAL A 111 5.47 4.11 -1.90
C VAL A 111 4.58 5.00 -2.77
N ARG A 112 5.15 5.51 -3.86
CA ARG A 112 4.42 6.38 -4.79
C ARG A 112 4.53 5.90 -6.21
N SER A 113 3.40 5.96 -6.92
CA SER A 113 3.44 5.88 -8.38
C SER A 113 3.75 7.25 -8.97
N ARG A 114 4.64 7.30 -9.96
CA ARG A 114 4.87 8.49 -10.78
C ARG A 114 4.76 8.14 -12.26
N ARG A 115 4.15 9.01 -13.04
CA ARG A 115 4.05 8.83 -14.49
C ARG A 115 5.40 9.03 -15.18
N ASN A 116 6.18 10.00 -14.68
CA ASN A 116 7.51 10.35 -15.18
C ASN A 116 8.34 10.89 -13.98
N PHE A 117 9.66 10.67 -13.95
CA PHE A 117 10.55 11.20 -12.89
C PHE A 117 10.84 12.71 -12.99
N ARG A 118 10.22 13.44 -13.94
CA ARG A 118 10.52 14.86 -14.24
C ARG A 118 9.95 15.88 -13.24
N TYR A 119 9.29 15.44 -12.18
CA TYR A 119 8.68 16.32 -11.17
C TYR A 119 9.56 16.36 -9.91
N GLY A 120 9.52 17.48 -9.18
CA GLY A 120 10.37 17.80 -8.01
C GLY A 120 10.45 16.73 -6.91
N HIS A 121 11.20 17.06 -5.86
CA HIS A 121 11.61 16.10 -4.85
C HIS A 121 10.39 15.38 -4.24
N PRO A 122 10.44 14.06 -3.95
CA PRO A 122 9.25 13.30 -3.57
C PRO A 122 8.57 13.83 -2.33
N SER A 123 9.35 14.34 -1.35
CA SER A 123 8.79 14.96 -0.16
C SER A 123 7.95 16.21 -0.47
N GLU A 124 8.30 16.98 -1.50
CA GLU A 124 7.52 18.16 -1.96
C GLU A 124 6.20 17.75 -2.62
N SER A 125 6.10 16.51 -3.11
CA SER A 125 4.89 15.99 -3.76
C SER A 125 3.90 15.31 -2.82
N ILE A 126 4.24 15.18 -1.53
CA ILE A 126 3.34 14.60 -0.54
C ILE A 126 2.38 15.69 -0.07
N GLU A 127 1.11 15.55 -0.44
CA GLU A 127 0.04 16.41 0.07
C GLU A 127 0.04 16.40 1.61
N GLY A 128 -0.02 17.58 2.23
CA GLY A 128 0.16 17.73 3.68
C GLY A 128 -0.79 16.86 4.52
N SER A 129 -2.01 16.63 4.06
CA SER A 129 -2.97 15.74 4.75
C SER A 129 -2.53 14.28 4.78
N LYS A 130 -1.87 13.80 3.71
CA LYS A 130 -1.33 12.44 3.63
C LYS A 130 -0.04 12.31 4.44
N MET A 131 0.84 13.33 4.40
CA MET A 131 2.02 13.37 5.27
C MET A 131 1.64 13.25 6.75
N MET A 132 0.67 14.05 7.20
CA MET A 132 0.22 14.03 8.60
C MET A 132 -0.38 12.69 9.03
N LYS A 133 -0.94 11.90 8.12
CA LYS A 133 -1.44 10.54 8.41
C LYS A 133 -0.29 9.54 8.48
N PHE A 134 0.66 9.62 7.54
CA PHE A 134 1.86 8.79 7.56
C PHE A 134 2.66 8.99 8.86
N LEU A 135 2.96 10.24 9.24
CA LEU A 135 3.70 10.55 10.46
C LEU A 135 2.97 10.07 11.73
N ARG A 136 1.63 10.19 11.77
CA ARG A 136 0.83 9.63 12.87
C ARG A 136 0.93 8.11 12.93
N ALA A 137 0.84 7.42 11.78
CA ALA A 137 0.99 5.98 11.73
C ALA A 137 2.38 5.54 12.22
N VAL A 138 3.44 6.21 11.78
CA VAL A 138 4.82 5.98 12.24
C VAL A 138 4.94 6.17 13.75
N ARG A 139 4.43 7.28 14.32
CA ARG A 139 4.44 7.53 15.77
C ARG A 139 3.76 6.42 16.54
N ILE A 140 2.62 5.92 16.06
CA ILE A 140 1.91 4.81 16.70
C ILE A 140 2.75 3.53 16.60
N PHE A 141 3.31 3.22 15.43
CA PHE A 141 4.18 2.06 15.26
C PHE A 141 5.35 2.07 16.25
N VAL A 142 6.09 3.19 16.30
CA VAL A 142 7.22 3.36 17.21
C VAL A 142 6.79 3.18 18.66
N SER A 143 5.68 3.79 19.06
CA SER A 143 5.17 3.74 20.44
C SER A 143 4.82 2.33 20.92
N PHE A 144 4.32 1.47 20.02
CA PHE A 144 3.78 0.16 20.40
C PHE A 144 4.62 -1.05 19.95
N ARG A 145 5.48 -0.88 18.93
CA ARG A 145 6.15 -1.98 18.25
C ARG A 145 7.67 -1.86 18.25
N LEU A 146 8.27 -0.68 18.44
CA LEU A 146 9.73 -0.50 18.38
C LEU A 146 10.48 -1.46 19.32
N ARG A 147 10.00 -1.66 20.55
CA ARG A 147 10.64 -2.54 21.55
C ARG A 147 10.73 -4.01 21.13
N LYS A 148 10.01 -4.43 20.09
CA LYS A 148 10.04 -5.80 19.56
C LYS A 148 11.04 -5.97 18.42
N ILE A 149 11.68 -4.88 17.98
CA ILE A 149 12.65 -4.87 16.90
C ILE A 149 14.02 -4.62 17.55
N PRO A 150 14.92 -5.61 17.57
CA PRO A 150 16.22 -5.47 18.20
C PRO A 150 17.13 -4.51 17.41
N ASP A 151 18.13 -3.94 18.08
CA ASP A 151 19.24 -3.19 17.46
C ASP A 151 18.79 -2.04 16.55
N VAL A 152 17.86 -1.22 17.04
CA VAL A 152 17.45 0.02 16.36
C VAL A 152 18.05 1.21 17.09
N GLU A 153 18.94 1.94 16.42
CA GLU A 153 19.58 3.16 16.89
C GLU A 153 19.05 4.42 16.18
N GLU A 154 18.55 4.26 14.95
CA GLU A 154 18.05 5.35 14.12
C GLU A 154 16.68 5.02 13.53
N ILE A 155 15.85 6.05 13.37
CA ILE A 155 14.62 5.99 12.59
C ILE A 155 14.76 6.91 11.37
N ARG A 156 14.44 6.38 10.19
CA ARG A 156 14.48 7.12 8.92
C ARG A 156 13.15 7.01 8.19
N LEU A 157 12.76 8.11 7.54
CA LEU A 157 11.55 8.20 6.75
C LEU A 157 11.94 8.36 5.28
N ASP A 158 11.60 7.36 4.48
CA ASP A 158 12.00 7.23 3.09
C ASP A 158 10.79 7.32 2.17
N VAL A 159 11.05 7.70 0.91
CA VAL A 159 10.08 7.55 -0.17
C VAL A 159 10.67 6.65 -1.24
N VAL A 160 9.87 5.72 -1.73
CA VAL A 160 10.18 4.95 -2.94
C VAL A 160 9.18 5.33 -4.01
N THR A 161 9.67 5.67 -5.19
CA THR A 161 8.82 5.93 -6.34
C THR A 161 8.97 4.80 -7.36
N VAL A 162 7.84 4.41 -7.95
CA VAL A 162 7.74 3.42 -9.02
C VAL A 162 7.09 4.10 -10.21
N ASN A 163 7.69 4.01 -11.39
CA ASN A 163 7.08 4.57 -12.60
C ASN A 163 6.25 3.55 -13.39
N GLU A 164 5.61 3.98 -14.48
CA GLU A 164 4.79 3.10 -15.33
C GLU A 164 5.59 1.96 -15.99
N SER A 165 6.92 2.08 -16.14
CA SER A 165 7.80 0.99 -16.63
C SER A 165 8.34 0.09 -15.51
N GLY A 166 7.99 0.35 -14.23
CA GLY A 166 8.48 -0.39 -13.07
C GLY A 166 9.90 0.01 -12.65
N GLU A 167 10.43 1.11 -13.15
CA GLU A 167 11.69 1.67 -12.66
C GLU A 167 11.49 2.25 -11.27
N ILE A 168 12.47 2.02 -10.41
CA ILE A 168 12.45 2.41 -9.01
C ILE A 168 13.48 3.50 -8.75
N GLU A 169 13.05 4.53 -8.03
CA GLU A 169 13.93 5.52 -7.43
C GLU A 169 13.67 5.60 -5.93
N HIS A 170 14.73 5.51 -5.14
CA HIS A 170 14.67 5.49 -3.68
C HIS A 170 15.31 6.75 -3.10
N PHE A 171 14.59 7.38 -2.19
CA PHE A 171 14.95 8.65 -1.57
C PHE A 171 15.11 8.43 -0.06
N PRO A 172 16.32 8.09 0.41
CA PRO A 172 16.56 7.86 1.83
C PRO A 172 16.53 9.15 2.64
N GLY A 173 15.80 9.16 3.76
CA GLY A 173 15.75 10.30 4.68
C GLY A 173 15.17 11.58 4.08
N CYS A 174 14.38 11.47 3.01
CA CYS A 174 13.83 12.62 2.30
C CYS A 174 12.72 13.36 3.07
N ILE A 175 12.20 12.73 4.13
CA ILE A 175 11.24 13.32 5.06
C ILE A 175 11.98 13.54 6.38
N GLU A 176 12.00 14.78 6.86
CA GLU A 176 12.80 15.13 8.03
C GLU A 176 12.16 14.59 9.31
N ASN A 177 12.99 14.10 10.24
CA ASN A 177 12.52 13.63 11.54
C ASN A 177 11.95 14.77 12.41
N SER A 178 12.28 16.03 12.13
CA SER A 178 11.67 17.20 12.76
C SER A 178 10.15 17.18 12.64
N ASP A 179 9.62 16.66 11.53
CA ASP A 179 8.18 16.54 11.27
C ASP A 179 7.45 15.56 12.20
N MET A 180 8.16 14.64 12.86
CA MET A 180 7.55 13.66 13.78
C MET A 180 7.20 14.26 15.15
N TRP A 181 7.84 15.33 15.56
CA TRP A 181 7.78 15.85 16.93
C TRP A 181 6.78 16.99 17.15
N PHE A 182 6.09 17.42 16.09
CA PHE A 182 5.03 18.42 16.15
C PHE A 182 3.61 17.80 16.24
#